data_AF-A0A1G3TD62-F1
#
_entry.id   AF-A0A1G3TD62-F1
#
_cell.length_a   1.000
_cell.length_b   1.000
_cell.length_c   1.000
_cell.angle_alpha   90.00
_cell.angle_beta   90.00
_cell.angle_gamma   90.00
#
_symmetry.space_group_name_H-M   'P 1'
#
loop_
_entity.id
_entity.type
_entity.pdbx_description
1 polymer ?
#
loop_
_entity_poly.entity_id
_entity_poly.type
_entity_poly.pdbx_seq_one_letter_code
_entity_poly.pdbx_strand_id
1 'polypeptide(L)'
;MSNLNLAQKIALKWYQTFDTTGLIFGMLQQLNIYIRFAFYAGLPLFTLFALNYLSGLLPLDKYGLNGLYIFITYTTAIGASLVVLYESIFKLDVKSIIQEKKEEKARIKKEKLQWWRLRNMHIFTRVALYILIYFFMVNFLQMMAVIAFFDIFKTPTEADIQVLKEGFEYVLSWASIIYISIFITLEYFVHKIKRGRQNA
;
A
#
# COMPACT_ATOMS: atom_id res chain seq x y z
N MET A 1 10.14 3.39 -17.54
CA MET A 1 10.25 4.67 -16.80
C MET A 1 10.76 5.76 -17.72
N SER A 2 9.86 6.55 -18.31
CA SER A 2 10.27 7.76 -19.02
C SER A 2 11.05 8.69 -18.09
N ASN A 3 12.19 9.21 -18.55
CA ASN A 3 12.98 10.21 -17.83
C ASN A 3 12.22 11.54 -17.78
N LEU A 4 11.20 11.61 -16.91
CA LEU A 4 10.38 12.80 -16.72
C LEU A 4 11.14 13.83 -15.90
N ASN A 5 11.10 15.10 -16.35
CA ASN A 5 11.62 16.22 -15.58
C ASN A 5 10.79 16.45 -14.31
N LEU A 6 11.34 17.14 -13.31
CA LEU A 6 10.68 17.48 -12.04
C LEU A 6 9.33 18.17 -12.28
N ALA A 7 9.27 19.16 -13.19
CA ALA A 7 8.03 19.84 -13.55
C ALA A 7 6.95 18.86 -14.04
N GLN A 8 7.33 17.91 -14.89
CA GLN A 8 6.43 16.89 -15.43
C GLN A 8 5.97 15.91 -14.35
N LYS A 9 6.87 15.54 -13.42
CA LYS A 9 6.51 14.69 -12.27
C LYS A 9 5.50 15.38 -11.36
N ILE A 10 5.69 16.67 -11.08
CA ILE A 10 4.77 17.47 -10.27
C ILE A 10 3.43 17.62 -10.99
N ALA A 11 3.44 17.98 -12.27
CA ALA A 11 2.23 18.12 -13.09
C ALA A 11 1.42 16.81 -13.16
N LEU A 12 2.08 15.67 -13.37
CA LEU A 12 1.43 14.35 -13.36
C LEU A 12 0.84 14.01 -12.00
N LYS A 13 1.54 14.35 -10.90
CA LYS A 13 1.02 14.13 -9.55
C LYS A 13 -0.22 15.00 -9.29
N TRP A 14 -0.17 16.27 -9.70
CA TRP A 14 -1.30 17.19 -9.62
C TRP A 14 -2.50 16.68 -10.42
N TYR A 15 -2.29 16.27 -11.67
CA TYR A 15 -3.30 15.61 -12.51
C TYR A 15 -3.92 14.38 -11.81
N GLN A 16 -3.10 13.49 -11.27
CA GLN A 16 -3.57 12.28 -10.58
C GLN A 16 -4.29 12.53 -9.26
N THR A 17 -4.16 13.71 -8.66
CA THR A 17 -4.73 14.01 -7.33
C THR A 17 -5.98 14.89 -7.43
N PHE A 18 -5.94 15.94 -8.26
CA PHE A 18 -6.98 16.96 -8.34
C PHE A 18 -7.76 16.96 -9.65
N ASP A 19 -7.18 16.47 -10.75
CA ASP A 19 -7.83 16.42 -12.07
C ASP A 19 -7.90 14.97 -12.59
N THR A 20 -8.42 14.08 -11.75
CA THR A 20 -8.46 12.64 -12.03
C THR A 20 -9.30 12.28 -13.25
N THR A 21 -10.33 13.08 -13.53
CA THR A 21 -11.18 12.99 -14.72
C THR A 21 -10.53 13.60 -15.95
N GLY A 22 -9.47 14.40 -15.78
CA GLY A 22 -8.77 15.11 -16.84
C GLY A 22 -9.58 16.24 -17.47
N LEU A 23 -10.55 16.79 -16.75
CA LEU A 23 -11.41 17.87 -17.23
C LEU A 23 -10.60 19.15 -17.45
N ILE A 24 -9.82 19.58 -16.46
CA ILE A 24 -9.06 20.83 -16.54
C ILE A 24 -7.95 20.69 -17.58
N PHE A 25 -7.22 19.58 -17.53
CA PHE A 25 -6.18 19.23 -18.48
C PHE A 25 -6.72 19.17 -19.91
N GLY A 26 -7.85 18.48 -20.14
CA GLY A 26 -8.45 18.33 -21.47
C GLY A 26 -8.98 19.64 -22.03
N MET A 27 -9.65 20.44 -21.21
CA MET A 27 -10.11 21.78 -21.61
C MET A 27 -8.93 22.68 -21.99
N LEU A 28 -7.89 22.74 -21.14
CA LEU A 28 -6.73 23.58 -21.41
C LEU A 28 -5.96 23.09 -22.65
N GLN A 29 -5.71 21.79 -22.80
CA GLN A 29 -4.92 21.24 -23.90
C GLN A 29 -5.46 21.66 -25.28
N GLN A 30 -6.77 21.81 -25.42
CA GLN A 30 -7.45 22.20 -26.66
C GLN A 30 -7.36 23.70 -26.97
N LEU A 31 -7.08 24.55 -25.97
CA LEU A 31 -7.01 25.99 -26.13
C LEU A 31 -5.67 26.43 -26.74
N ASN A 32 -5.70 27.56 -27.44
CA ASN A 32 -4.48 28.24 -27.91
C ASN A 32 -3.63 28.72 -26.72
N ILE A 33 -2.30 28.68 -26.87
CA ILE A 33 -1.32 29.09 -25.86
C ILE A 33 -1.61 30.47 -25.26
N TYR A 34 -2.03 31.45 -26.07
CA TYR A 34 -2.35 32.80 -25.57
C TYR A 34 -3.56 32.81 -24.63
N ILE A 35 -4.59 32.04 -24.97
CA ILE A 35 -5.81 31.91 -24.14
C ILE A 35 -5.47 31.19 -22.83
N ARG A 36 -4.59 30.18 -22.89
CA ARG A 36 -4.11 29.48 -21.69
C ARG A 36 -3.35 30.41 -20.75
N PHE A 37 -2.41 31.20 -21.25
CA PHE A 37 -1.69 32.18 -20.43
C PHE A 37 -2.63 33.26 -19.86
N ALA A 38 -3.60 33.72 -20.64
CA ALA A 38 -4.62 34.63 -20.15
C ALA A 38 -5.46 34.01 -19.03
N PHE A 39 -5.80 32.72 -19.13
CA PHE A 39 -6.49 31.99 -18.06
C PHE A 39 -5.61 31.85 -16.80
N TYR A 40 -4.33 31.51 -16.95
CA TYR A 40 -3.40 31.34 -15.82
C TYR A 40 -3.18 32.65 -15.05
N ALA A 41 -3.03 33.77 -15.76
CA ALA A 41 -2.90 35.10 -15.15
C ALA A 41 -4.26 35.64 -14.66
N GLY A 42 -5.33 35.32 -15.36
CA GLY A 42 -6.69 35.75 -15.06
C GLY A 42 -7.22 35.16 -13.77
N LEU A 43 -6.92 33.89 -13.45
CA LEU A 43 -7.38 33.21 -12.24
C LEU A 43 -6.98 33.95 -10.94
N PRO A 44 -5.68 34.25 -10.71
CA PRO A 44 -5.25 35.03 -9.55
C PRO A 44 -5.80 36.46 -9.57
N LEU A 45 -5.77 37.15 -10.73
CA LEU A 45 -6.24 38.53 -10.84
C LEU A 45 -7.74 38.66 -10.56
N PHE A 46 -8.55 37.76 -11.12
CA PHE A 46 -9.99 37.70 -10.87
C PHE A 46 -10.28 37.37 -9.42
N THR A 47 -9.52 36.46 -8.80
CA THR A 47 -9.68 36.13 -7.38
C THR A 47 -9.37 37.33 -6.50
N LEU A 48 -8.27 38.04 -6.76
CA LEU A 48 -7.92 39.27 -6.04
C LEU A 48 -9.01 40.34 -6.19
N PHE A 49 -9.49 40.55 -7.42
CA PHE A 49 -10.58 41.49 -7.69
C PHE A 49 -11.86 41.11 -6.94
N ALA A 50 -12.28 39.85 -7.01
CA ALA A 50 -13.49 39.36 -6.35
C ALA A 50 -13.38 39.47 -4.82
N LEU A 51 -12.23 39.13 -4.24
CA LEU A 51 -11.99 39.26 -2.81
C LEU A 51 -11.98 40.73 -2.35
N ASN A 52 -11.39 41.63 -3.13
CA ASN A 52 -11.41 43.07 -2.84
C ASN A 52 -12.81 43.69 -2.99
N TYR A 53 -13.59 43.20 -3.95
CA TYR A 53 -14.99 43.60 -4.09
C TYR A 53 -15.83 43.12 -2.89
N LEU A 54 -15.64 41.86 -2.48
CA LEU A 54 -16.31 41.29 -1.31
C LEU A 54 -15.90 41.99 -0.01
N SER A 55 -14.63 42.38 0.14
CA SER A 55 -14.17 43.14 1.32
C SER A 55 -14.74 44.57 1.38
N GLY A 56 -15.07 45.15 0.22
CA GLY A 56 -15.80 46.41 0.16
C GLY A 56 -17.27 46.30 0.58
N LEU A 57 -17.89 45.13 0.38
CA LEU A 57 -19.28 44.87 0.77
C LEU A 57 -19.41 44.39 2.23
N LEU A 58 -18.43 43.63 2.71
CA LEU A 58 -18.41 43.04 4.04
C LEU A 58 -17.11 43.46 4.73
N PRO A 59 -17.16 44.14 5.89
CA PRO A 59 -15.96 44.45 6.66
C PRO A 59 -15.34 43.16 7.22
N LEU A 60 -14.49 42.49 6.42
CA LEU A 60 -13.88 41.19 6.72
C LEU A 60 -13.02 41.21 7.99
N ASP A 61 -12.49 42.38 8.32
CA ASP A 61 -11.75 42.67 9.55
C ASP A 61 -12.63 42.52 10.80
N LYS A 62 -13.89 42.99 10.74
CA LYS A 62 -14.85 42.88 11.86
C LYS A 62 -15.32 41.46 12.11
N TYR A 63 -15.31 40.60 11.10
CA TYR A 63 -15.74 39.21 11.20
C TYR A 63 -14.57 38.22 11.40
N GLY A 64 -13.33 38.70 11.53
CA GLY A 64 -12.15 37.84 11.70
C GLY A 64 -11.82 36.99 10.46
N LEU A 65 -12.31 37.37 9.28
CA LEU A 65 -12.19 36.61 8.04
C LEU A 65 -10.87 36.88 7.28
N ASN A 66 -9.97 37.70 7.84
CA ASN A 66 -8.66 37.98 7.25
C ASN A 66 -7.84 36.71 6.98
N GLY A 67 -7.93 35.70 7.84
CA GLY A 67 -7.27 34.41 7.61
C GLY A 67 -7.80 33.67 6.38
N LEU A 68 -9.12 33.74 6.14
CA LEU A 68 -9.77 33.13 4.98
C LEU A 68 -9.43 33.88 3.69
N TYR A 69 -9.36 35.22 3.73
CA TYR A 69 -8.90 36.06 2.61
C TYR A 69 -7.47 35.68 2.18
N ILE A 70 -6.56 35.58 3.15
CA ILE A 70 -5.16 35.18 2.94
C ILE A 70 -5.10 33.77 2.35
N PHE A 71 -5.84 32.82 2.95
CA PHE A 71 -5.88 31.44 2.51
C PHE A 71 -6.33 31.32 1.05
N ILE A 72 -7.47 31.90 0.68
CA ILE A 72 -7.98 31.83 -0.71
C ILE A 72 -6.98 32.43 -1.69
N THR A 73 -6.39 33.58 -1.36
CA THR A 73 -5.42 34.27 -2.23
C THR A 73 -4.20 33.38 -2.51
N TYR A 74 -3.58 32.83 -1.46
CA TYR A 74 -2.41 31.96 -1.62
C TYR A 74 -2.76 30.63 -2.27
N THR A 75 -3.88 30.00 -1.91
CA THR A 75 -4.31 28.75 -2.53
C THR A 75 -4.58 28.93 -4.01
N THR A 76 -5.19 30.03 -4.44
CA THR A 76 -5.41 30.29 -5.86
C THR A 76 -4.10 30.58 -6.60
N ALA A 77 -3.18 31.35 -6.01
CA ALA A 77 -1.87 31.60 -6.64
C ALA A 77 -1.06 30.32 -6.81
N ILE A 78 -1.02 29.47 -5.77
CA ILE A 78 -0.36 28.16 -5.82
C ILE A 78 -1.08 27.23 -6.82
N GLY A 79 -2.41 27.18 -6.79
CA GLY A 79 -3.22 26.39 -7.70
C GLY A 79 -2.98 26.77 -9.16
N ALA A 80 -3.02 28.05 -9.48
CA ALA A 80 -2.72 28.57 -10.82
C ALA A 80 -1.30 28.20 -11.25
N SER A 81 -0.31 28.32 -10.36
CA SER A 81 1.07 27.91 -10.63
C SER A 81 1.18 26.41 -10.95
N LEU A 82 0.41 25.56 -10.25
CA LEU A 82 0.37 24.13 -10.51
C LEU A 82 -0.36 23.79 -11.82
N VAL A 83 -1.39 24.55 -12.19
CA VAL A 83 -2.06 24.42 -13.50
C VAL A 83 -1.11 24.81 -14.64
N VAL A 84 -0.28 25.85 -14.48
CA VAL A 84 0.75 26.22 -15.48
C VAL A 84 1.70 25.06 -15.76
N LEU A 85 1.99 24.22 -14.77
CA LEU A 85 2.86 23.04 -14.97
C LEU A 85 2.27 22.02 -15.95
N TYR A 86 0.96 22.06 -16.26
CA TYR A 86 0.37 21.23 -17.31
C TYR A 86 0.98 21.49 -18.69
N GLU A 87 1.50 22.69 -18.95
CA GLU A 87 2.24 22.97 -20.19
C GLU A 87 3.41 22.00 -20.40
N SER A 88 4.05 21.54 -19.32
CA SER A 88 5.18 20.61 -19.39
C SER A 88 4.77 19.19 -19.82
N ILE A 89 3.48 18.86 -19.73
CA ILE A 89 2.93 17.53 -20.02
C ILE A 89 1.91 17.51 -21.17
N PHE A 90 1.50 18.65 -21.73
CA PHE A 90 0.55 18.68 -22.87
C PHE A 90 1.06 17.99 -24.14
N LYS A 91 2.37 17.95 -24.34
CA LYS A 91 3.01 17.24 -25.46
C LYS A 91 3.22 15.75 -25.18
N LEU A 92 2.97 15.30 -23.95
CA LEU A 92 3.16 13.91 -23.55
C LEU A 92 1.84 13.14 -23.65
N ASP A 93 1.95 11.85 -23.94
CA ASP A 93 0.82 10.93 -23.78
C ASP A 93 0.65 10.58 -22.29
N VAL A 94 0.00 11.50 -21.58
CA VAL A 94 -0.28 11.38 -20.14
C VAL A 94 -1.08 10.10 -19.83
N LYS A 95 -1.98 9.68 -20.73
CA LYS A 95 -2.81 8.49 -20.51
C LYS A 95 -1.97 7.22 -20.52
N SER A 96 -1.08 7.05 -21.50
CA SER A 96 -0.19 5.87 -21.52
C SER A 96 0.79 5.86 -20.36
N ILE A 97 1.35 7.01 -19.97
CA ILE A 97 2.26 7.11 -18.80
C ILE A 97 1.55 6.70 -17.50
N ILE A 98 0.30 7.10 -17.33
CA ILE A 98 -0.49 6.72 -16.14
C ILE A 98 -0.83 5.24 -16.16
N GLN A 99 -1.17 4.71 -17.34
CA GLN A 99 -1.47 3.29 -17.52
C GLN A 99 -0.24 2.43 -17.23
N GLU A 100 0.94 2.76 -17.78
CA GLU A 100 2.21 2.08 -17.52
C GLU A 100 2.51 2.06 -16.01
N LYS A 101 2.32 3.18 -15.30
CA LYS A 101 2.49 3.24 -13.84
C LYS A 101 1.51 2.36 -13.07
N LYS A 102 0.26 2.25 -13.52
CA LYS A 102 -0.74 1.37 -12.90
C LYS A 102 -0.38 -0.09 -13.12
N GLU A 103 0.02 -0.44 -14.33
CA GLU A 103 0.44 -1.79 -14.70
C GLU A 103 1.72 -2.20 -13.98
N GLU A 104 2.69 -1.31 -13.85
CA GLU A 104 3.92 -1.54 -13.09
C GLU A 104 3.61 -1.77 -11.59
N LYS A 105 2.75 -0.96 -10.98
CA LYS A 105 2.30 -1.19 -9.59
C LYS A 105 1.58 -2.53 -9.44
N ALA A 106 0.73 -2.88 -10.40
CA ALA A 106 0.03 -4.16 -10.40
C ALA A 106 1.01 -5.34 -10.57
N ARG A 107 2.01 -5.19 -11.44
CA ARG A 107 3.11 -6.15 -11.63
C ARG A 107 3.90 -6.34 -10.34
N ILE A 108 4.36 -5.25 -9.71
CA ILE A 108 5.10 -5.30 -8.44
C ILE A 108 4.25 -5.98 -7.35
N LYS A 109 2.96 -5.66 -7.25
CA LYS A 109 2.06 -6.31 -6.27
C LYS A 109 1.96 -7.81 -6.55
N LYS A 110 1.81 -8.20 -7.81
CA LYS A 110 1.73 -9.60 -8.25
C LYS A 110 3.05 -10.34 -8.00
N GLU A 111 4.19 -9.73 -8.29
CA GLU A 111 5.54 -10.29 -8.05
C GLU A 111 5.83 -10.46 -6.57
N LYS A 112 5.55 -9.45 -5.74
CA LYS A 112 5.66 -9.55 -4.28
C LYS A 112 4.80 -10.69 -3.74
N LEU A 113 3.55 -10.80 -4.18
CA LEU A 113 2.65 -11.87 -3.77
C LEU A 113 3.12 -13.25 -4.27
N GLN A 114 3.79 -13.30 -5.43
CA GLN A 114 4.43 -14.52 -5.91
C GLN A 114 5.65 -14.90 -5.06
N TRP A 115 6.42 -13.94 -4.55
CA TRP A 115 7.60 -14.20 -3.69
C TRP A 115 7.22 -14.92 -2.39
N TRP A 116 6.08 -14.55 -1.81
CA TRP A 116 5.53 -15.19 -0.60
C TRP A 116 4.96 -16.60 -0.83
N ARG A 117 4.80 -17.04 -2.07
CA ARG A 117 4.35 -18.42 -2.33
C ARG A 117 5.49 -19.35 -1.94
N LEU A 118 5.18 -20.36 -1.12
CA LEU A 118 6.11 -21.45 -0.73
C LEU A 118 6.93 -22.00 -1.91
N ARG A 119 6.34 -22.04 -3.11
CA ARG A 119 7.01 -22.47 -4.34
C ARG A 119 8.16 -21.56 -4.80
N ASN A 120 8.11 -20.27 -4.55
CA ASN A 120 9.10 -19.30 -5.01
C ASN A 120 10.13 -18.93 -3.92
N MET A 121 9.91 -19.34 -2.67
CA MET A 121 10.87 -19.16 -1.58
C MET A 121 12.11 -20.04 -1.75
N HIS A 122 13.25 -19.56 -1.25
CA HIS A 122 14.48 -20.34 -1.20
C HIS A 122 14.32 -21.53 -0.23
N ILE A 123 14.99 -22.65 -0.50
CA ILE A 123 14.91 -23.86 0.34
C ILE A 123 15.24 -23.55 1.81
N PHE A 124 16.27 -22.73 2.04
CA PHE A 124 16.70 -22.32 3.37
C PHE A 124 15.61 -21.56 4.13
N THR A 125 15.02 -20.52 3.53
CA THR A 125 13.96 -19.71 4.15
C THR A 125 12.74 -20.55 4.51
N ARG A 126 12.44 -21.54 3.66
CA ARG A 126 11.31 -22.44 3.84
C ARG A 126 11.55 -23.45 4.97
N VAL A 127 12.73 -24.04 5.05
CA VAL A 127 13.13 -24.89 6.20
C VAL A 127 13.08 -24.10 7.51
N ALA A 128 13.59 -22.87 7.52
CA ALA A 128 13.52 -22.00 8.69
C ALA A 128 12.06 -21.71 9.11
N LEU A 129 11.17 -21.45 8.15
CA LEU A 129 9.75 -21.24 8.41
C LEU A 129 9.07 -22.47 8.99
N TYR A 130 9.38 -23.67 8.49
CA TYR A 130 8.84 -24.90 9.08
C TYR A 130 9.34 -25.11 10.51
N ILE A 131 10.65 -24.99 10.76
CA ILE A 131 11.20 -25.09 12.11
C ILE A 131 10.51 -24.11 13.07
N LEU A 132 10.27 -22.87 12.63
CA LEU A 132 9.57 -21.87 13.42
C LEU A 132 8.11 -22.27 13.71
N ILE A 133 7.38 -22.76 12.72
CA ILE A 133 6.01 -23.25 12.91
C ILE A 133 5.99 -24.44 13.88
N TYR A 134 6.95 -25.36 13.77
CA TYR A 134 7.07 -26.50 14.67
C TYR A 134 7.26 -26.05 16.11
N PHE A 135 8.24 -25.17 16.37
CA PHE A 135 8.44 -24.62 17.71
C PHE A 135 7.21 -23.90 18.24
N PHE A 136 6.50 -23.14 17.40
CA PHE A 136 5.27 -22.48 17.79
C PHE A 136 4.19 -23.50 18.20
N MET A 137 4.00 -24.57 17.42
CA MET A 137 3.04 -25.64 17.74
C MET A 137 3.38 -26.36 19.03
N VAL A 138 4.65 -26.70 19.27
CA VAL A 138 5.08 -27.38 20.50
C VAL A 138 4.83 -26.52 21.72
N ASN A 139 5.21 -25.23 21.68
CA ASN A 139 4.95 -24.30 22.77
C ASN A 139 3.46 -24.12 23.03
N PHE A 140 2.65 -24.01 21.97
CA PHE A 140 1.20 -23.90 22.08
C PHE A 140 0.59 -25.16 22.73
N LEU A 141 1.01 -26.35 22.30
CA LEU A 141 0.55 -27.62 22.86
C LEU A 141 0.92 -27.75 24.33
N GLN A 142 2.15 -27.37 24.70
CA GLN A 142 2.62 -27.38 26.08
C GLN A 142 1.79 -26.45 26.97
N MET A 143 1.53 -25.23 26.49
CA MET A 143 0.70 -24.26 27.21
C MET A 143 -0.72 -24.81 27.44
N MET A 144 -1.34 -25.36 26.39
CA MET A 144 -2.68 -25.95 26.49
C MET A 144 -2.71 -27.14 27.45
N ALA A 145 -1.70 -28.02 27.41
CA ALA A 145 -1.60 -29.17 28.31
C ALA A 145 -1.47 -28.74 29.78
N VAL A 146 -0.64 -27.73 30.06
CA VAL A 146 -0.47 -27.18 31.41
C VAL A 146 -1.77 -26.55 31.92
N ILE A 147 -2.43 -25.74 31.09
CA ILE A 147 -3.72 -25.11 31.46
C ILE A 147 -4.77 -26.17 31.77
N ALA A 148 -4.94 -27.17 30.89
CA ALA A 148 -5.90 -28.24 31.09
C ALA A 148 -5.60 -29.08 32.33
N PHE A 149 -4.32 -29.33 32.63
CA PHE A 149 -3.91 -30.08 33.81
C PHE A 149 -4.29 -29.37 35.11
N PHE A 150 -4.01 -28.08 35.24
CA PHE A 150 -4.33 -27.31 36.45
C PHE A 150 -5.82 -27.01 36.62
N ASP A 151 -6.62 -27.11 35.55
CA ASP A 151 -8.08 -27.04 35.64
C ASP A 151 -8.67 -28.30 36.30
N ILE A 152 -8.09 -29.46 36.02
CA ILE A 152 -8.53 -30.76 36.56
C ILE A 152 -7.95 -31.01 37.96
N PHE A 153 -6.65 -30.75 38.16
CA PHE A 153 -5.94 -31.02 39.40
C PHE A 153 -5.57 -29.72 40.11
N LYS A 154 -6.37 -29.31 41.10
CA LYS A 154 -6.14 -28.08 41.87
C LYS A 154 -4.94 -28.16 42.82
N THR A 155 -4.62 -29.37 43.29
CA THR A 155 -3.45 -29.66 44.15
C THR A 155 -2.77 -30.92 43.61
N PRO A 156 -1.97 -30.81 42.54
CA PRO A 156 -1.39 -31.96 41.87
C PRO A 156 -0.32 -32.62 42.75
N THR A 157 -0.32 -33.95 42.76
CA THR A 157 0.75 -34.76 43.37
C THR A 157 1.89 -35.00 42.37
N GLU A 158 3.03 -35.50 42.85
CA GLU A 158 4.15 -35.86 41.96
C GLU A 158 3.76 -36.95 40.94
N ALA A 159 2.88 -37.88 41.34
CA ALA A 159 2.35 -38.91 40.44
C ALA A 159 1.51 -38.31 39.31
N ASP A 160 0.66 -37.32 39.62
CA ASP A 160 -0.16 -36.64 38.61
C ASP A 160 0.71 -35.88 37.60
N ILE A 161 1.78 -35.26 38.07
CA ILE A 161 2.76 -34.57 37.21
C ILE A 161 3.49 -35.55 36.30
N GLN A 162 3.81 -36.75 36.81
CA GLN A 162 4.48 -37.78 36.01
C GLN A 162 3.55 -38.32 34.90
N VAL A 163 2.27 -38.56 35.21
CA VAL A 163 1.26 -38.96 34.22
C VAL A 163 1.08 -37.89 33.14
N LEU A 164 1.08 -36.60 33.51
CA LEU A 164 1.04 -35.50 32.54
C LEU A 164 2.24 -35.52 31.61
N LYS A 165 3.46 -35.71 32.14
CA LYS A 165 4.68 -35.76 31.34
C LYS A 165 4.66 -36.91 30.34
N GLU A 166 4.34 -38.12 30.80
CA GLU A 166 4.29 -39.32 29.95
C GLU A 166 3.20 -39.19 28.87
N GLY A 167 2.01 -38.69 29.25
CA GLY A 167 0.93 -38.42 28.30
C GLY A 167 1.27 -37.31 27.29
N PHE A 168 1.93 -36.25 27.74
CA PHE A 168 2.36 -35.15 26.88
C PHE A 168 3.45 -35.60 25.89
N GLU A 169 4.44 -36.37 26.33
CA GLU A 169 5.48 -36.94 25.46
C GLU A 169 4.86 -37.85 24.39
N TYR A 170 3.88 -38.67 24.75
CA TYR A 170 3.15 -39.50 23.80
C TYR A 170 2.41 -38.67 22.74
N VAL A 171 1.65 -37.66 23.16
CA VAL A 171 0.92 -36.76 22.26
C VAL A 171 1.89 -35.98 21.36
N LEU A 172 2.98 -35.49 21.94
CA LEU A 172 4.02 -34.74 21.23
C LEU A 172 4.70 -35.61 20.16
N SER A 173 4.96 -36.89 20.46
CA SER A 173 5.53 -37.84 19.50
C SER A 173 4.61 -38.00 18.27
N TRP A 174 3.32 -38.26 18.48
CA TRP A 174 2.36 -38.36 17.38
C TRP A 174 2.18 -37.06 16.60
N ALA A 175 2.09 -35.93 17.30
CA ALA A 175 2.02 -34.61 16.68
C ALA A 175 3.25 -34.34 15.80
N SER A 176 4.44 -34.75 16.25
CA SER A 176 5.69 -34.62 15.51
C SER A 176 5.72 -35.48 14.25
N ILE A 177 5.24 -36.73 14.33
CA ILE A 177 5.12 -37.62 13.17
C ILE A 177 4.18 -37.01 12.13
N ILE A 178 2.99 -36.56 12.55
CA ILE A 178 2.01 -35.92 11.66
C ILE A 178 2.61 -34.67 11.01
N TYR A 179 3.29 -33.84 11.81
CA TYR A 179 3.94 -32.62 11.33
C TYR A 179 4.98 -32.93 10.23
N ILE A 180 5.84 -33.91 10.46
CA ILE A 180 6.86 -34.35 9.50
C ILE A 180 6.21 -34.88 8.21
N SER A 181 5.14 -35.68 8.31
CA SER A 181 4.41 -36.19 7.15
C SER A 181 3.79 -35.09 6.30
N ILE A 182 3.21 -34.07 6.94
CA ILE A 182 2.66 -32.88 6.27
C ILE A 182 3.79 -32.10 5.58
N PHE A 183 4.90 -31.88 6.28
CA PHE A 183 6.08 -31.21 5.73
C PHE A 183 6.61 -31.92 4.48
N ILE A 184 6.79 -33.24 4.52
CA ILE A 184 7.25 -34.03 3.38
C ILE A 184 6.29 -33.90 2.20
N THR A 185 4.98 -33.93 2.47
CA THR A 185 3.95 -33.81 1.43
C THR A 185 3.95 -32.42 0.79
N LEU A 186 4.05 -31.35 1.59
CA LEU A 186 4.19 -29.98 1.09
C LEU A 186 5.44 -29.82 0.22
N GLU A 187 6.57 -30.38 0.65
CA GLU A 187 7.81 -30.36 -0.12
C GLU A 187 7.69 -31.12 -1.44
N TYR A 188 7.06 -32.29 -1.42
CA TYR A 188 6.80 -33.07 -2.63
C TYR A 188 5.98 -32.27 -3.65
N PHE A 189 4.89 -31.63 -3.22
CA PHE A 189 4.06 -30.83 -4.11
C PHE A 189 4.80 -29.60 -4.67
N VAL A 190 5.60 -28.92 -3.85
CA VAL A 190 6.40 -27.78 -4.34
C VAL A 190 7.39 -28.22 -5.42
N HIS A 191 8.08 -29.36 -5.23
CA HIS A 191 9.03 -29.88 -6.22
C HIS A 191 8.37 -30.42 -7.49
N LYS A 192 7.26 -31.16 -7.35
CA LYS A 192 6.49 -31.69 -8.50
C LYS A 192 6.02 -30.56 -9.42
N ILE A 193 5.51 -29.47 -8.85
CA ILE A 193 5.01 -28.32 -9.60
C ILE A 193 6.15 -27.50 -10.25
N LYS A 194 7.34 -27.44 -9.63
CA LYS A 194 8.52 -26.81 -10.26
C LYS A 194 8.98 -27.57 -11.51
N ARG A 195 9.06 -28.90 -11.44
CA ARG A 195 9.48 -29.75 -12.58
C ARG A 195 8.50 -29.66 -13.75
N GLY A 196 7.19 -29.63 -13.49
CA GLY A 196 6.17 -29.49 -14.53
C GLY A 196 6.18 -28.17 -15.31
N ARG A 197 6.85 -27.12 -14.79
CA ARG A 197 7.04 -25.83 -15.48
C ARG A 197 8.37 -25.68 -16.21
N GLN A 198 9.36 -26.52 -15.90
CA GLN A 198 10.63 -26.55 -16.65
C GLN A 198 10.50 -27.36 -17.94
N ASN A 199 9.50 -28.26 -17.98
CA ASN A 199 9.22 -29.15 -19.10
C ASN A 199 8.04 -28.69 -19.98
N ALA A 200 7.48 -27.50 -19.70
CA ALA A 200 6.35 -26.89 -20.43
C ALA A 200 6.77 -25.50 -20.91
#